data_AF-A0A8C5SJC8-F1
#
_entry.id   AF-A0A8C5SJC8-F1
#
_cell.length_a   1.000
_cell.length_b   1.000
_cell.length_c   1.000
_cell.angle_alpha   90.00
_cell.angle_beta   90.00
_cell.angle_gamma   90.00
#
_symmetry.space_group_name_H-M   'P 1'
#
loop_
_entity.id
_entity.type
_entity.pdbx_description
1 polymer ?
#
loop_
_entity_poly.entity_id
_entity_poly.type
_entity_poly.pdbx_seq_one_letter_code
_entity_poly.pdbx_strand_id
1 'polypeptide(L)'
;MARSLKFPSDLEELQELADFLQYYNKEYHAYVILLFCSAYLYKQTFAIPGSGFLNILAGALFGPWIGLLLCSTLTSVGATCCYGLSNIFGKNFVIYYFPDKVTMLQRKVEENRHSLFFFLLFLRLLPMTPNWFLNLASPVLNIHVTQFFFSVLIGLTPYNFICVQTGSVLSQISSLENILSWSNLFKMLAIAMMALIPGALIKKFSQKHLNLDKSEQKSHWLNGRKCN
;
A
#
# COMPACT_ATOMS: atom_id res chain seq x y z
N MET A 1 7.33 21.52 -29.06
CA MET A 1 8.01 20.28 -28.61
C MET A 1 6.96 19.34 -28.05
N ALA A 2 6.72 18.20 -28.70
CA ALA A 2 5.81 17.19 -28.18
C ALA A 2 6.45 16.54 -26.94
N ARG A 3 6.00 16.93 -25.74
CA ARG A 3 6.46 16.32 -24.49
C ARG A 3 5.75 14.98 -24.30
N SER A 4 6.54 13.92 -24.23
CA SER A 4 6.09 12.54 -24.10
C SER A 4 5.50 12.30 -22.71
N LEU A 5 4.20 11.99 -22.63
CA LEU A 5 3.52 11.46 -21.45
C LEU A 5 4.11 10.10 -21.06
N LYS A 6 5.20 10.10 -20.29
CA LYS A 6 5.77 8.90 -19.66
C LYS A 6 5.30 8.80 -18.22
N PHE A 7 5.15 7.57 -17.73
CA PHE A 7 4.82 7.33 -16.33
C PHE A 7 6.06 7.67 -15.48
N PRO A 8 5.95 8.58 -14.50
CA PRO A 8 7.10 9.06 -13.76
C PRO A 8 7.73 7.92 -12.95
N SER A 9 9.04 7.72 -13.16
CA SER A 9 9.85 6.74 -12.42
C SER A 9 10.69 7.41 -11.33
N ASP A 10 10.84 8.73 -11.39
CA ASP A 10 11.62 9.53 -10.45
C ASP A 10 10.81 10.69 -9.83
N LEU A 11 11.29 11.23 -8.71
CA LEU A 11 10.65 12.34 -7.98
C LEU A 11 10.60 13.62 -8.82
N GLU A 12 11.63 13.88 -9.63
CA GLU A 12 11.71 15.03 -10.54
C GLU A 12 10.67 14.93 -11.67
N GLU A 13 10.49 13.75 -12.27
CA GLU A 13 9.46 13.51 -13.29
C GLU A 13 8.04 13.65 -12.71
N LEU A 14 7.85 13.26 -11.44
CA LEU A 14 6.59 13.43 -10.74
C LEU A 14 6.27 14.91 -10.49
N GLN A 15 7.29 15.73 -10.20
CA GLN A 15 7.15 17.18 -10.06
C GLN A 15 6.85 17.85 -11.40
N GLU A 16 7.55 17.50 -12.48
CA GLU A 16 7.23 18.04 -13.82
C GLU A 16 5.80 17.69 -14.27
N LEU A 17 5.36 16.45 -14.00
CA LEU A 17 4.00 16.03 -14.28
C LEU A 17 2.98 16.76 -13.40
N ALA A 18 3.31 16.97 -12.12
CA ALA A 18 2.47 17.71 -11.19
C ALA A 18 2.30 19.17 -11.65
N ASP A 19 3.39 19.86 -11.99
CA ASP A 19 3.37 21.26 -12.45
C ASP A 19 2.62 21.41 -13.77
N PHE A 20 2.83 20.49 -14.72
CA PHE A 20 2.08 20.47 -15.98
C PHE A 20 0.57 20.25 -15.75
N LEU A 21 0.22 19.29 -14.90
CA LEU A 21 -1.18 19.03 -14.54
C LEU A 21 -1.80 20.18 -13.76
N GLN A 22 -1.04 20.85 -12.88
CA GLN A 22 -1.51 22.00 -12.10
C GLN A 22 -1.79 23.21 -12.99
N TYR A 23 -0.94 23.45 -14.00
CA TYR A 23 -1.15 24.45 -15.03
C TYR A 23 -2.43 24.17 -15.85
N TYR A 24 -2.65 22.90 -16.26
CA TYR A 24 -3.83 22.48 -17.02
C TYR A 24 -5.13 22.40 -16.17
N ASN A 25 -4.98 22.16 -14.86
CA ASN A 25 -6.09 22.07 -13.89
C ASN A 25 -6.81 23.41 -13.72
N LYS A 26 -6.11 24.53 -13.96
CA LYS A 26 -6.66 25.89 -13.85
C LYS A 26 -7.77 26.19 -14.86
N GLU A 27 -7.85 25.43 -15.96
CA GLU A 27 -8.83 25.61 -17.03
C GLU A 27 -9.70 24.35 -17.27
N TYR A 28 -9.20 23.13 -16.96
CA TYR A 28 -9.92 21.86 -17.14
C TYR A 28 -9.85 20.92 -15.93
N HIS A 29 -10.22 21.42 -14.74
CA HIS A 29 -10.15 20.68 -13.47
C HIS A 29 -10.81 19.28 -13.51
N ALA A 30 -11.99 19.17 -14.13
CA ALA A 30 -12.74 17.92 -14.22
C ALA A 30 -12.02 16.85 -15.06
N TYR A 31 -11.33 17.25 -16.13
CA TYR A 31 -10.62 16.32 -17.02
C TYR A 31 -9.40 15.72 -16.31
N VAL A 32 -8.67 16.53 -15.55
CA VAL A 32 -7.51 16.09 -14.76
C VAL A 32 -7.94 15.07 -13.69
N ILE A 33 -9.03 15.34 -12.97
CA ILE A 33 -9.58 14.38 -11.99
C ILE A 33 -9.98 13.08 -12.68
N LEU A 34 -10.71 13.14 -13.80
CA LEU A 34 -11.19 11.96 -14.50
C LEU A 34 -10.03 11.10 -15.00
N LEU A 35 -9.01 11.72 -15.60
CA LEU A 35 -7.81 11.03 -16.07
C LEU A 35 -7.05 10.39 -14.89
N PHE A 36 -6.87 11.13 -13.80
CA PHE A 36 -6.22 10.63 -12.59
C PHE A 36 -6.97 9.42 -12.01
N CYS A 37 -8.29 9.54 -11.82
CA CYS A 37 -9.15 8.47 -11.33
C CYS A 37 -9.07 7.24 -12.23
N SER A 38 -9.11 7.43 -13.55
CA SER A 38 -9.04 6.34 -14.52
C SER A 38 -7.70 5.60 -14.46
N ALA A 39 -6.58 6.34 -14.43
CA ALA A 39 -5.25 5.77 -14.31
C ALA A 39 -5.05 5.04 -12.97
N TYR A 40 -5.57 5.61 -11.87
CA TYR A 40 -5.53 5.00 -10.55
C TYR A 40 -6.30 3.69 -10.52
N LEU A 41 -7.55 3.71 -10.97
CA LEU A 41 -8.41 2.53 -11.00
C LEU A 41 -7.81 1.46 -11.88
N TYR A 42 -7.27 1.80 -13.05
CA TYR A 42 -6.57 0.87 -13.91
C TYR A 42 -5.42 0.18 -13.17
N LYS A 43 -4.48 0.94 -12.60
CA LYS A 43 -3.34 0.37 -11.87
C LYS A 43 -3.77 -0.50 -10.71
N GLN A 44 -4.74 -0.04 -9.93
CA GLN A 44 -5.23 -0.75 -8.75
C GLN A 44 -5.99 -2.03 -9.12
N THR A 45 -6.77 -1.99 -10.20
CA THR A 45 -7.56 -3.13 -10.70
C THR A 45 -6.65 -4.24 -11.24
N PHE A 46 -5.58 -3.87 -11.94
CA PHE A 46 -4.59 -4.82 -12.48
C PHE A 46 -3.45 -5.13 -11.49
N ALA A 47 -3.58 -4.74 -10.22
CA ALA A 47 -2.60 -5.05 -9.18
C ALA A 47 -1.16 -4.59 -9.49
N ILE A 48 -1.01 -3.51 -10.26
CA ILE A 48 0.28 -2.99 -10.71
C ILE A 48 0.96 -2.26 -9.53
N PRO A 49 2.19 -2.62 -9.14
CA PRO A 49 2.92 -1.92 -8.08
C PRO A 49 3.23 -0.47 -8.46
N GLY A 50 3.35 0.40 -7.45
CA GLY A 50 3.65 1.83 -7.63
C GLY A 50 2.46 2.78 -7.45
N SER A 51 1.34 2.33 -6.85
CA SER A 51 0.22 3.19 -6.47
C SER A 51 0.58 4.29 -5.47
N GLY A 52 1.65 4.12 -4.69
CA GLY A 52 2.18 5.14 -3.78
C GLY A 52 2.54 6.45 -4.46
N PHE A 53 3.09 6.41 -5.68
CA PHE A 53 3.39 7.62 -6.45
C PHE A 53 2.13 8.41 -6.82
N LEU A 54 1.05 7.72 -7.17
CA LEU A 54 -0.24 8.37 -7.45
C LEU A 54 -0.84 9.00 -6.19
N ASN A 55 -0.67 8.38 -5.02
CA ASN A 55 -1.08 8.98 -3.76
C ASN A 55 -0.31 10.27 -3.45
N ILE A 56 1.01 10.28 -3.69
CA ILE A 56 1.85 11.48 -3.55
C ILE A 56 1.38 12.55 -4.54
N LEU A 57 1.19 12.20 -5.81
CA LEU A 57 0.69 13.13 -6.82
C LEU A 57 -0.68 13.73 -6.45
N ALA A 58 -1.60 12.92 -5.91
CA ALA A 58 -2.89 13.41 -5.43
C ALA A 58 -2.75 14.44 -4.31
N GLY A 59 -1.80 14.25 -3.39
CA GLY A 59 -1.49 15.22 -2.35
C GLY A 59 -0.92 16.51 -2.89
N ALA A 60 -0.06 16.43 -3.90
CA ALA A 60 0.51 17.59 -4.57
C ALA A 60 -0.56 18.42 -5.32
N LEU A 61 -1.50 17.75 -5.99
CA LEU A 61 -2.53 18.37 -6.83
C LEU A 61 -3.76 18.86 -6.07
N PHE A 62 -4.27 18.06 -5.13
CA PHE A 62 -5.57 18.29 -4.47
C PHE A 62 -5.43 18.65 -2.98
N GLY A 63 -4.21 18.60 -2.42
CA GLY A 63 -3.95 18.84 -1.01
C GLY A 63 -4.24 17.61 -0.12
N PRO A 64 -4.00 17.73 1.19
CA PRO A 64 -3.91 16.58 2.09
C PRO A 64 -5.27 15.92 2.35
N TRP A 65 -6.32 16.70 2.56
CA TRP A 65 -7.64 16.16 2.94
C TRP A 65 -8.42 15.62 1.74
N ILE A 66 -8.48 16.39 0.65
CA ILE A 66 -9.19 15.99 -0.57
C ILE A 66 -8.44 14.85 -1.26
N GLY A 67 -7.10 14.94 -1.33
CA GLY A 67 -6.25 13.88 -1.86
C GLY A 67 -6.40 12.57 -1.08
N LEU A 68 -6.49 12.63 0.26
CA LEU A 68 -6.71 11.44 1.09
C LEU A 68 -8.07 10.80 0.80
N LEU A 69 -9.14 11.58 0.80
CA LEU A 69 -10.49 11.07 0.55
C LEU A 69 -10.59 10.44 -0.85
N LEU A 70 -10.04 11.13 -1.85
CA LEU A 70 -9.99 10.65 -3.23
C LEU A 70 -9.16 9.36 -3.35
N CYS A 71 -7.95 9.33 -2.79
CA CYS A 71 -7.10 8.13 -2.85
C CYS A 71 -7.72 6.95 -2.11
N SER A 72 -8.28 7.15 -0.91
CA SER A 72 -8.88 6.07 -0.12
C SER A 72 -10.13 5.48 -0.80
N THR A 73 -10.95 6.32 -1.44
CA THR A 73 -12.10 5.86 -2.23
C THR A 73 -11.66 5.11 -3.48
N LEU A 74 -10.74 5.67 -4.27
CA LEU A 74 -10.19 5.03 -5.47
C LEU A 74 -9.47 3.70 -5.15
N THR A 75 -8.72 3.65 -4.05
CA THR A 75 -8.04 2.44 -3.58
C THR A 75 -9.05 1.34 -3.28
N SER A 76 -10.13 1.68 -2.57
CA SER A 76 -11.16 0.71 -2.16
C SER A 76 -11.97 0.21 -3.34
N VAL A 77 -12.37 1.11 -4.24
CA VAL A 77 -13.09 0.77 -5.48
C VAL A 77 -12.21 -0.08 -6.39
N GLY A 78 -10.98 0.35 -6.68
CA GLY A 78 -10.06 -0.39 -7.54
C GLY A 78 -9.66 -1.75 -6.96
N ALA A 79 -9.47 -1.85 -5.63
CA ALA A 79 -9.24 -3.14 -4.97
C ALA A 79 -10.45 -4.07 -5.10
N THR A 80 -11.66 -3.54 -5.08
CA THR A 80 -12.90 -4.30 -5.27
C THR A 80 -13.04 -4.78 -6.71
N CYS A 81 -12.65 -3.96 -7.69
CA CYS A 81 -12.56 -4.39 -9.09
C CYS A 81 -11.53 -5.52 -9.25
N CYS A 82 -10.35 -5.39 -8.64
CA CYS A 82 -9.33 -6.45 -8.62
C CYS A 82 -9.84 -7.74 -7.97
N TYR A 83 -10.57 -7.62 -6.85
CA TYR A 83 -11.25 -8.73 -6.18
C TYR A 83 -12.24 -9.42 -7.14
N GLY A 84 -13.05 -8.64 -7.86
CA GLY A 84 -14.02 -9.15 -8.82
C GLY A 84 -13.35 -9.92 -9.97
N LEU A 85 -12.28 -9.36 -10.55
CA LEU A 85 -11.49 -10.03 -11.58
C LEU A 85 -10.88 -11.34 -11.06
N SER A 86 -10.30 -11.32 -9.87
CA SER A 86 -9.75 -12.54 -9.25
C SER A 86 -10.84 -13.57 -8.95
N ASN A 87 -12.04 -13.15 -8.53
CA ASN A 87 -13.15 -14.07 -8.29
C ASN A 87 -13.63 -14.78 -9.57
N ILE A 88 -13.64 -14.08 -10.71
CA ILE A 88 -14.10 -14.64 -11.99
C ILE A 88 -13.02 -15.51 -12.63
N PHE A 89 -11.79 -15.01 -12.73
CA PHE A 89 -10.72 -15.67 -13.48
C PHE A 89 -9.73 -16.41 -12.58
N GLY A 90 -9.31 -15.79 -11.48
CA GLY A 90 -8.25 -16.31 -10.61
C GLY A 90 -8.68 -17.48 -9.74
N LYS A 91 -9.90 -17.44 -9.19
CA LYS A 91 -10.40 -18.41 -8.21
C LYS A 91 -10.37 -19.85 -8.73
N ASN A 92 -10.91 -20.07 -9.93
CA ASN A 92 -10.93 -21.40 -10.54
C ASN A 92 -9.53 -21.92 -10.85
N PHE A 93 -8.64 -21.04 -11.30
CA PHE A 93 -7.24 -21.39 -11.58
C PHE A 93 -6.49 -21.82 -10.31
N VAL A 94 -6.58 -21.03 -9.23
CA VAL A 94 -5.87 -21.34 -7.98
C VAL A 94 -6.42 -22.60 -7.32
N ILE A 95 -7.74 -22.82 -7.34
CA ILE A 95 -8.36 -24.05 -6.81
C ILE A 95 -7.90 -25.28 -7.60
N TYR A 96 -7.76 -25.17 -8.93
CA TYR A 96 -7.31 -26.27 -9.77
C TYR A 96 -5.86 -26.68 -9.47
N TYR A 97 -4.93 -25.72 -9.32
CA TYR A 97 -3.52 -26.01 -9.07
C TYR A 97 -3.22 -26.38 -7.61
N PHE A 98 -3.94 -25.81 -6.64
CA PHE A 98 -3.65 -25.96 -5.21
C PHE A 98 -4.90 -26.23 -4.34
N PRO A 99 -5.67 -27.30 -4.62
CA PRO A 99 -6.95 -27.55 -3.95
C PRO A 99 -6.77 -27.71 -2.43
N ASP A 100 -5.85 -28.56 -1.98
CA ASP A 100 -5.67 -28.89 -0.56
C ASP A 100 -5.29 -27.66 0.29
N LYS A 101 -4.42 -26.80 -0.23
CA LYS A 101 -3.97 -25.58 0.45
C LYS A 101 -5.11 -24.56 0.54
N VAL A 102 -5.88 -24.39 -0.53
CA VAL A 102 -7.03 -23.49 -0.56
C VAL A 102 -8.09 -23.95 0.42
N THR A 103 -8.46 -25.24 0.44
CA THR A 103 -9.44 -25.79 1.38
C THR A 103 -8.99 -25.64 2.83
N MET A 104 -7.71 -25.89 3.13
CA MET A 104 -7.15 -25.69 4.47
C MET A 104 -7.29 -24.22 4.92
N LEU A 105 -6.97 -23.26 4.04
CA LEU A 105 -7.05 -21.84 4.35
C LEU A 105 -8.50 -21.36 4.46
N GLN A 106 -9.39 -21.81 3.57
CA GLN A 106 -10.82 -21.52 3.63
C GLN A 106 -11.42 -21.99 4.96
N ARG A 107 -11.06 -23.19 5.42
CA ARG A 107 -11.51 -23.70 6.73
C ARG A 107 -11.02 -22.82 7.89
N LYS A 108 -9.74 -22.41 7.89
CA LYS A 108 -9.22 -21.49 8.91
C LYS A 108 -9.92 -20.13 8.90
N VAL A 109 -10.26 -19.62 7.72
CA VAL A 109 -11.04 -18.39 7.56
C VAL A 109 -12.45 -18.56 8.11
N GLU A 110 -13.07 -19.73 7.89
CA GLU A 110 -14.39 -20.07 8.44
C GLU A 110 -14.37 -20.15 9.98
N GLU A 111 -13.38 -20.83 10.53
CA GLU A 111 -13.18 -20.94 11.99
C GLU A 111 -12.96 -19.57 12.66
N ASN A 112 -12.39 -18.60 11.93
CA ASN A 112 -12.05 -17.27 12.43
C ASN A 112 -12.88 -16.15 11.80
N ARG A 113 -14.10 -16.44 11.33
CA ARG A 113 -14.97 -15.43 10.66
C ARG A 113 -15.17 -14.15 11.47
N HIS A 114 -15.30 -14.27 12.79
CA HIS A 114 -15.53 -13.15 13.69
C HIS A 114 -14.33 -12.18 13.77
N SER A 115 -13.10 -12.69 13.65
CA SER A 115 -11.87 -11.89 13.71
C SER A 115 -11.26 -11.59 12.33
N LEU A 116 -11.83 -12.13 11.26
CA LEU A 116 -11.33 -12.02 9.89
C LEU A 116 -11.12 -10.56 9.44
N PHE A 117 -12.04 -9.67 9.81
CA PHE A 117 -11.93 -8.24 9.48
C PHE A 117 -10.69 -7.60 10.13
N PHE A 118 -10.46 -7.84 11.42
CA PHE A 118 -9.30 -7.34 12.15
C PHE A 118 -8.01 -7.99 11.66
N PHE A 119 -8.06 -9.26 11.31
CA PHE A 119 -6.92 -9.96 10.72
C PHE A 119 -6.52 -9.35 9.37
N LEU A 120 -7.48 -9.06 8.48
CA LEU A 120 -7.21 -8.37 7.22
C LEU A 120 -6.67 -6.96 7.44
N LEU A 121 -7.23 -6.22 8.39
CA LEU A 121 -6.73 -4.89 8.75
C LEU A 121 -5.27 -4.97 9.18
N PHE A 122 -4.94 -5.89 10.08
CA PHE A 122 -3.59 -6.11 10.57
C PHE A 122 -2.62 -6.48 9.44
N LEU A 123 -3.01 -7.39 8.54
CA LEU A 123 -2.19 -7.77 7.40
C LEU A 123 -1.90 -6.60 6.44
N ARG A 124 -2.82 -5.63 6.33
CA ARG A 124 -2.65 -4.44 5.47
C ARG A 124 -1.80 -3.34 6.12
N LEU A 125 -1.86 -3.24 7.44
CA LEU A 125 -1.00 -2.35 8.21
C LEU A 125 0.44 -2.85 8.25
N LEU A 126 0.64 -4.17 8.16
CA LEU A 126 1.96 -4.76 8.04
C LEU A 126 2.52 -4.59 6.61
N PRO A 127 3.69 -3.97 6.43
CA PRO A 127 4.30 -3.75 5.12
C PRO A 127 4.80 -5.04 4.45
N MET A 128 4.79 -6.16 5.16
CA MET A 128 5.28 -7.45 4.65
C MET A 128 4.34 -8.07 3.61
N THR A 129 3.03 -7.80 3.70
CA THR A 129 2.05 -8.42 2.80
C THR A 129 1.72 -7.48 1.66
N PRO A 130 2.00 -7.84 0.40
CA PRO A 130 1.63 -7.00 -0.73
C PRO A 130 0.11 -6.82 -0.82
N ASN A 131 -0.36 -5.59 -1.00
CA ASN A 131 -1.79 -5.31 -1.11
C ASN A 131 -2.46 -6.05 -2.27
N TRP A 132 -1.76 -6.15 -3.41
CA TRP A 132 -2.25 -6.90 -4.56
C TRP A 132 -2.54 -8.36 -4.18
N PHE A 133 -1.67 -8.98 -3.40
CA PHE A 133 -1.80 -10.38 -3.02
C PHE A 133 -3.07 -10.60 -2.20
N LEU A 134 -3.33 -9.74 -1.21
CA LEU A 134 -4.56 -9.79 -0.43
C LEU A 134 -5.80 -9.58 -1.31
N ASN A 135 -5.74 -8.70 -2.30
CA ASN A 135 -6.86 -8.44 -3.20
C ASN A 135 -7.19 -9.67 -4.07
N LEU A 136 -6.15 -10.37 -4.54
CA LEU A 136 -6.30 -11.59 -5.32
C LEU A 136 -6.69 -12.81 -4.47
N ALA A 137 -6.14 -12.95 -3.27
CA ALA A 137 -6.37 -14.11 -2.39
C ALA A 137 -7.74 -14.06 -1.70
N SER A 138 -8.25 -12.87 -1.35
CA SER A 138 -9.53 -12.71 -0.65
C SER A 138 -10.72 -13.46 -1.29
N PRO A 139 -10.95 -13.40 -2.62
CA PRO A 139 -12.05 -14.16 -3.25
C PRO A 139 -11.80 -15.66 -3.28
N VAL A 140 -10.54 -16.10 -3.39
CA VAL A 140 -10.15 -17.52 -3.31
C VAL A 140 -10.48 -18.08 -1.93
N LEU A 141 -10.34 -17.27 -0.88
CA LEU A 141 -10.64 -17.63 0.50
C LEU A 141 -12.11 -17.45 0.89
N ASN A 142 -13.00 -17.12 -0.05
CA ASN A 142 -14.43 -16.86 0.21
C ASN A 142 -14.66 -15.77 1.29
N ILE A 143 -13.89 -14.69 1.23
CA ILE A 143 -14.11 -13.53 2.11
C ILE A 143 -15.20 -12.64 1.52
N HIS A 144 -16.12 -12.15 2.36
CA HIS A 144 -17.21 -11.31 1.89
C HIS A 144 -16.72 -9.94 1.38
N VAL A 145 -17.23 -9.48 0.24
CA VAL A 145 -16.79 -8.24 -0.42
C VAL A 145 -16.92 -7.02 0.49
N THR A 146 -17.94 -6.97 1.35
CA THR A 146 -18.15 -5.86 2.30
C THR A 146 -17.02 -5.78 3.33
N GLN A 147 -16.64 -6.92 3.93
CA GLN A 147 -15.53 -6.98 4.89
C GLN A 147 -14.21 -6.61 4.21
N PHE A 148 -14.02 -7.10 2.99
CA PHE A 148 -12.86 -6.76 2.16
C PHE A 148 -12.79 -5.25 1.88
N PHE A 149 -13.88 -4.63 1.41
CA PHE A 149 -13.95 -3.21 1.07
C PHE A 149 -13.57 -2.33 2.26
N PHE A 150 -14.20 -2.55 3.42
CA PHE A 150 -13.89 -1.78 4.62
C PHE A 150 -12.48 -2.05 5.15
N SER A 151 -11.96 -3.28 4.99
CA SER A 151 -10.57 -3.58 5.38
C SER A 151 -9.57 -2.80 4.55
N VAL A 152 -9.83 -2.61 3.26
CA VAL A 152 -8.98 -1.81 2.35
C VAL A 152 -9.11 -0.34 2.71
N LEU A 153 -10.34 0.16 2.85
CA LEU A 153 -10.60 1.56 3.16
C LEU A 153 -9.91 1.99 4.46
N ILE A 154 -10.11 1.25 5.55
CA ILE A 154 -9.56 1.61 6.85
C ILE A 154 -8.09 1.21 6.95
N GLY A 155 -7.73 0.00 6.50
CA GLY A 155 -6.37 -0.55 6.64
C GLY A 155 -5.31 0.22 5.84
N LEU A 156 -5.69 0.82 4.70
CA LEU A 156 -4.76 1.61 3.88
C LEU A 156 -4.87 3.11 4.08
N THR A 157 -5.82 3.59 4.88
CA THR A 157 -5.93 5.02 5.21
C THR A 157 -4.63 5.60 5.78
N PRO A 158 -3.93 4.96 6.76
CA PRO A 158 -2.68 5.50 7.30
C PRO A 158 -1.58 5.61 6.24
N TYR A 159 -1.45 4.60 5.39
CA TYR A 159 -0.49 4.60 4.28
C TYR A 159 -0.82 5.70 3.26
N ASN A 160 -2.09 5.80 2.84
CA ASN A 160 -2.55 6.84 1.93
C ASN A 160 -2.31 8.22 2.51
N PHE A 161 -2.57 8.42 3.81
CA PHE A 161 -2.32 9.69 4.50
C PHE A 161 -0.85 10.09 4.44
N ILE A 162 0.08 9.19 4.76
CA ILE A 162 1.52 9.48 4.71
C ILE A 162 1.93 9.88 3.30
N CYS A 163 1.49 9.14 2.27
CA CYS A 163 1.83 9.46 0.87
C CYS A 163 1.25 10.80 0.41
N VAL A 164 -0.04 11.03 0.66
CA VAL A 164 -0.71 12.28 0.27
C VAL A 164 -0.12 13.47 1.03
N GLN A 165 0.16 13.33 2.32
CA GLN A 165 0.80 14.37 3.11
C GLN A 165 2.20 14.69 2.59
N THR A 166 2.96 13.67 2.20
CA THR A 166 4.28 13.85 1.56
C THR A 166 4.16 14.65 0.27
N GLY A 167 3.19 14.33 -0.57
CA GLY A 167 2.93 15.07 -1.81
C GLY A 167 2.52 16.52 -1.60
N SER A 168 1.65 16.78 -0.63
CA SER A 168 1.22 18.14 -0.29
C SER A 168 2.36 18.99 0.27
N VAL A 169 3.30 18.39 0.99
CA VAL A 169 4.50 19.09 1.47
C VAL A 169 5.46 19.34 0.30
N LEU A 170 5.61 18.38 -0.60
CA LEU A 170 6.48 18.50 -1.77
C LEU A 170 6.04 19.63 -2.71
N SER A 171 4.73 19.79 -2.95
CA SER A 171 4.21 20.87 -3.82
C SER A 171 4.36 22.27 -3.22
N GLN A 172 4.53 22.38 -1.90
CA GLN A 172 4.80 23.66 -1.24
C GLN A 172 6.28 24.05 -1.29
N ILE A 173 7.18 23.11 -1.63
CA ILE A 173 8.64 23.28 -1.60
C ILE A 173 9.20 23.70 -2.99
N SER A 174 8.35 24.07 -3.96
CA SER A 174 8.74 24.40 -5.35
C SER A 174 9.67 25.60 -5.57
N SER A 175 10.26 26.21 -4.54
CA SER A 175 11.45 27.06 -4.69
C SER A 175 12.71 26.29 -4.29
N LEU A 176 13.52 25.90 -5.29
CA LEU A 176 14.82 25.22 -5.13
C LEU A 176 15.79 25.90 -4.15
N GLU A 177 15.66 27.22 -3.95
CA GLU A 177 16.42 27.98 -2.94
C GLU A 177 16.05 27.63 -1.48
N ASN A 178 14.87 27.07 -1.23
CA ASN A 178 14.35 26.79 0.10
C ASN A 178 14.52 25.31 0.55
N ILE A 179 15.09 24.47 -0.33
CA ILE A 179 15.40 23.06 -0.06
C ILE A 179 16.51 22.93 1.00
N LEU A 180 17.45 23.87 1.06
CA LEU A 180 18.55 23.91 2.02
C LEU A 180 18.24 24.73 3.29
N SER A 181 16.98 25.17 3.48
CA SER A 181 16.60 25.81 4.74
C SER A 181 16.51 24.76 5.84
N TRP A 182 17.24 24.97 6.94
CA TRP A 182 17.34 24.04 8.08
C TRP A 182 15.99 23.52 8.58
N SER A 183 14.94 24.34 8.52
CA SER A 183 13.58 23.97 8.94
C SER A 183 12.94 22.88 8.07
N ASN A 184 13.17 22.90 6.76
CA ASN A 184 12.60 21.92 5.82
C ASN A 184 13.36 20.59 5.85
N LEU A 185 14.69 20.66 6.04
CA LEU A 185 15.53 19.49 6.31
C LEU A 185 15.06 18.72 7.55
N PHE A 186 14.73 19.42 8.64
CA PHE A 186 14.17 18.79 9.84
C PHE A 186 12.80 18.15 9.59
N LYS A 187 11.95 18.74 8.75
CA LYS A 187 10.63 18.16 8.41
C LYS A 187 10.77 16.92 7.53
N MET A 188 11.65 16.94 6.53
CA MET A 188 11.93 15.75 5.70
C MET A 188 12.59 14.63 6.52
N LEU A 189 13.52 14.99 7.40
CA LEU A 189 14.14 14.03 8.33
C LEU A 189 13.09 13.44 9.28
N ALA A 190 12.18 14.26 9.82
CA ALA A 190 11.11 13.79 10.69
C ALA A 190 10.15 12.83 9.97
N ILE A 191 9.80 13.11 8.71
CA ILE A 191 8.95 12.23 7.89
C ILE A 191 9.71 10.95 7.54
N ALA A 192 10.97 11.02 7.13
CA ALA A 192 11.80 9.86 6.83
C ALA A 192 11.97 8.96 8.07
N MET A 193 12.21 9.57 9.24
CA MET A 193 12.25 8.88 10.52
C MET A 193 10.89 8.25 10.85
N MET A 194 9.79 8.98 10.69
CA MET A 194 8.45 8.46 10.95
C MET A 194 8.06 7.32 10.00
N ALA A 195 8.47 7.38 8.73
CA ALA A 195 8.31 6.29 7.76
C ALA A 195 9.22 5.09 8.05
N LEU A 196 10.38 5.32 8.67
CA LEU A 196 11.32 4.28 9.11
C LEU A 196 10.91 3.63 10.44
N ILE A 197 10.11 4.29 11.30
CA ILE A 197 9.66 3.72 12.58
C ILE A 197 8.94 2.38 12.40
N PRO A 198 7.96 2.22 11.48
CA PRO A 198 7.34 0.94 11.20
C PRO A 198 8.38 -0.12 10.78
N GLY A 199 9.27 0.22 9.84
CA GLY A 199 10.29 -0.69 9.33
C GLY A 199 11.32 -1.11 10.40
N ALA A 200 11.76 -0.17 11.24
CA ALA A 200 12.73 -0.40 12.31
C ALA A 200 12.13 -1.21 13.46
N LEU A 201 10.86 -0.94 13.84
CA LEU A 201 10.14 -1.75 14.83
C LEU A 201 9.99 -3.19 14.34
N ILE A 202 9.61 -3.37 13.07
CA ILE A 202 9.47 -4.70 12.46
C ILE A 202 10.82 -5.42 12.38
N LYS A 203 11.90 -4.73 12.02
CA LYS A 203 13.26 -5.30 12.00
C LYS A 203 13.72 -5.72 13.40
N LYS A 204 13.38 -4.93 14.43
CA LYS A 204 13.70 -5.22 15.84
C LYS A 204 12.89 -6.42 16.37
N PHE A 205 11.62 -6.54 16.00
CA PHE A 205 10.78 -7.70 16.36
C PHE A 205 11.18 -8.96 15.59
N SER A 206 11.53 -8.85 14.31
CA SER A 206 12.02 -9.96 13.48
C SER A 206 13.37 -10.48 13.97
N GLN A 207 14.32 -9.59 14.33
CA GLN A 207 15.59 -9.98 14.94
C GLN A 207 15.42 -10.62 16.32
N LYS A 208 14.44 -10.17 17.12
CA LYS A 208 14.15 -10.77 18.43
C LYS A 208 13.64 -12.22 18.29
N HIS A 209 12.76 -12.49 17.32
CA HIS A 209 12.30 -13.85 17.03
C HIS A 209 13.40 -14.77 16.48
N LEU A 210 14.26 -14.27 15.58
CA LEU A 210 15.42 -15.01 15.06
C LEU A 210 16.46 -15.35 16.15
N ASN A 211 16.61 -14.49 17.16
CA ASN A 211 17.52 -14.74 18.28
C ASN A 211 16.94 -15.69 19.33
N LEU A 212 15.61 -15.73 19.50
CA LEU A 212 14.93 -16.70 20.38
C LEU A 212 15.04 -18.12 19.84
N ASP A 213 14.82 -18.32 18.54
CA ASP A 213 14.96 -19.62 17.86
C ASP A 213 16.40 -20.16 17.93
N LYS A 214 17.41 -19.29 17.72
CA LYS A 214 18.83 -19.65 17.94
C LYS A 214 19.15 -20.00 19.39
N SER A 215 18.47 -19.39 20.37
CA SER A 215 18.71 -19.67 21.79
C SER A 215 18.09 -21.00 22.23
N GLU A 216 16.89 -21.33 21.73
CA GLU A 216 16.25 -22.63 21.95
C GLU A 216 17.00 -23.76 21.24
N GLN A 217 17.49 -23.54 20.02
CA GLN A 217 18.27 -24.54 19.31
C GLN A 217 19.64 -24.81 19.98
N LYS A 218 20.26 -23.78 20.57
CA LYS A 218 21.51 -23.92 21.33
C LYS A 218 21.31 -24.63 22.68
N SER A 219 20.18 -24.42 23.36
CA SER A 219 19.86 -25.13 24.61
C SER A 219 19.58 -26.63 24.36
N HIS A 220 18.87 -26.96 23.27
CA HIS A 220 18.63 -28.35 22.86
C HIS A 220 19.92 -29.10 22.50
N TRP A 221 20.85 -28.44 21.79
CA TRP A 221 22.19 -28.99 21.48
C TRP A 221 23.08 -29.22 22.70
N LEU A 222 22.94 -28.41 23.76
CA LEU A 222 23.70 -28.55 24.99
C LEU A 222 23.12 -29.65 25.89
N ASN A 223 21.79 -29.79 25.95
CA ASN A 223 21.15 -30.89 26.67
C ASN A 223 21.35 -32.25 25.99
N GLY A 224 21.39 -32.31 24.66
CA GLY A 224 21.69 -33.55 23.91
C GLY A 224 23.12 -34.07 24.10
N ARG A 225 24.06 -33.23 24.55
CA ARG A 225 25.44 -33.63 24.86
C ARG A 225 25.66 -34.14 26.29
N LYS A 226 24.67 -34.00 27.18
CA LYS A 226 24.75 -34.48 28.57
C LYS A 226 24.14 -35.87 28.79
N CYS A 227 23.52 -36.45 27.76
CA CYS A 227 22.88 -37.78 27.81
C CYS A 227 23.66 -38.90 27.09
N ASN A 228 24.90 -38.65 26.67
CA ASN A 228 25.88 -39.66 26.23
C ASN A 228 27.08 -39.62 27.17
#